data_AF-A0A6G4XIN1-F1
#
_entry.id   AF-A0A6G4XIN1-F1
#
_cell.length_a   1.000
_cell.length_b   1.000
_cell.length_c   1.000
_cell.angle_alpha   90.00
_cell.angle_beta   90.00
_cell.angle_gamma   90.00
#
_symmetry.space_group_name_H-M   'P 1'
#
loop_
_entity.id
_entity.type
_entity.pdbx_description
1 polymer ?
#
loop_
_entity_poly.entity_id
_entity_poly.type
_entity_poly.pdbx_seq_one_letter_code
_entity_poly.pdbx_strand_id
1 'polypeptide(L)'
;MRSGSVRNERNGAAVRYRVVGTDRLSLPRDVRHYGGGAVSDARTPAEIEADIKRRRSQLAETLDEIGVRMHPKTIVGDAKARFVGGVDQSLGRAYVSANRAVSEVKAQFVDGDGAPRLERVVPVALLVVGVVGLLALGSRRRRG
;
A
#
# COMPACT_ATOMS: atom_id res chain seq x y z
N MET A 1 -19.15 -9.48 44.64
CA MET A 1 -18.92 -9.09 43.23
C MET A 1 -18.06 -7.83 43.21
N ARG A 2 -16.89 -7.83 42.56
CA ARG A 2 -15.96 -6.67 42.55
C ARG A 2 -15.78 -6.19 41.10
N SER A 3 -16.17 -4.95 40.82
CA SER A 3 -15.98 -4.32 39.50
C SER A 3 -14.68 -3.53 39.51
N GLY A 4 -13.86 -3.69 38.47
CA GLY A 4 -12.61 -2.97 38.28
C GLY A 4 -12.64 -2.14 37.00
N SER A 5 -11.78 -1.12 36.90
CA SER A 5 -11.62 -0.33 35.68
C SER A 5 -10.15 -0.07 35.41
N VAL A 6 -9.69 -0.39 34.20
CA VAL A 6 -8.34 -0.03 33.76
C VAL A 6 -8.44 1.23 32.91
N ARG A 7 -7.74 2.29 33.33
CA ARG A 7 -7.64 3.53 32.58
C ARG A 7 -6.42 3.46 31.67
N ASN A 8 -6.63 3.67 30.38
CA ASN A 8 -5.55 3.76 29.41
C ASN A 8 -4.91 5.15 29.51
N GLU A 9 -3.64 5.20 29.89
CA GLU A 9 -2.90 6.45 30.16
C GLU A 9 -2.56 7.23 28.88
N ARG A 10 -2.60 6.60 27.70
CA ARG A 10 -2.26 7.25 26.42
C ARG A 10 -3.41 8.02 25.79
N ASN A 11 -4.65 7.60 26.02
CA ASN A 11 -5.84 8.22 25.41
C ASN A 11 -6.95 8.53 26.42
N GLY A 12 -6.71 8.33 27.72
CA GLY A 12 -7.64 8.64 28.79
C GLY A 12 -8.86 7.72 28.89
N ALA A 13 -9.01 6.74 28.00
CA ALA A 13 -10.18 5.87 27.95
C ALA A 13 -10.16 4.85 29.11
N ALA A 14 -11.26 4.73 29.85
CA ALA A 14 -11.40 3.76 30.94
C ALA A 14 -12.29 2.58 30.53
N VAL A 15 -11.70 1.39 30.48
CA VAL A 15 -12.43 0.14 30.20
C VAL A 15 -12.82 -0.50 31.52
N ARG A 16 -14.13 -0.56 31.79
CA ARG A 16 -14.68 -1.22 32.97
C ARG A 16 -14.81 -2.71 32.70
N TYR A 17 -14.24 -3.52 33.58
CA TYR A 17 -14.39 -4.97 33.53
C TYR A 17 -15.09 -5.47 34.79
N ARG A 18 -16.02 -6.39 34.59
CA ARG A 18 -16.78 -7.03 35.65
C ARG A 18 -16.14 -8.38 35.94
N VAL A 19 -15.54 -8.53 37.11
CA VAL A 19 -15.03 -9.85 37.55
C VAL A 19 -16.21 -10.64 38.08
N VAL A 20 -16.66 -11.62 37.29
CA VAL A 20 -17.74 -12.55 37.61
C VAL A 20 -17.13 -13.72 38.38
N GLY A 21 -17.55 -13.90 39.63
CA GLY A 21 -17.48 -15.15 40.41
C GLY A 21 -16.08 -15.68 40.73
N THR A 22 -15.72 -15.73 42.02
CA THR A 22 -14.60 -16.54 42.52
C THR A 22 -15.02 -18.00 42.70
N ASP A 23 -15.66 -18.58 41.69
CA ASP A 23 -15.98 -19.99 41.72
C ASP A 23 -14.70 -20.75 41.36
N ARG A 24 -14.21 -21.45 42.38
CA ARG A 24 -13.15 -22.46 42.34
C ARG A 24 -13.10 -23.09 40.95
N LEU A 25 -12.03 -22.79 40.20
CA LEU A 25 -11.78 -23.35 38.87
C LEU A 25 -11.89 -24.88 38.93
N SER A 26 -13.05 -25.39 38.56
CA SER A 26 -13.22 -26.78 38.19
C SER A 26 -12.66 -26.89 36.79
N LEU A 27 -11.35 -27.07 36.71
CA LEU A 27 -10.66 -27.31 35.46
C LEU A 27 -11.28 -28.57 34.81
N PRO A 28 -11.65 -28.53 33.52
CA PRO A 28 -12.04 -29.73 32.81
C PRO A 28 -10.89 -30.74 32.85
N ARG A 29 -11.17 -31.97 33.31
CA ARG A 29 -10.20 -33.06 33.46
C ARG A 29 -9.76 -33.71 32.14
N ASP A 30 -9.65 -32.93 31.07
CA ASP A 30 -9.13 -33.41 29.78
C ASP A 30 -8.11 -32.46 29.16
N VAL A 31 -7.41 -31.69 29.99
CA VAL A 31 -6.15 -31.09 29.57
C VAL A 31 -5.10 -32.21 29.59
N ARG A 32 -4.90 -32.86 28.45
CA ARG A 32 -3.74 -33.74 28.26
C ARG A 32 -2.49 -32.90 28.47
N HIS A 33 -1.81 -33.18 29.57
CA HIS A 33 -0.44 -32.79 29.80
C HIS A 33 0.43 -33.32 28.66
N TYR A 34 0.89 -32.43 27.78
CA TYR A 34 2.07 -32.71 26.95
C TYR A 34 3.30 -32.32 27.77
N GLY A 35 3.66 -33.18 28.72
CA GLY A 35 4.79 -32.96 29.60
C GLY A 35 4.86 -34.03 30.68
N GLY A 36 5.70 -35.04 30.47
CA GLY A 36 6.13 -35.93 31.56
C GLY A 36 6.02 -37.44 31.34
N GLY A 37 5.77 -37.92 30.12
CA GLY A 37 5.83 -39.35 29.80
C GLY A 37 6.96 -39.66 28.83
N ALA A 38 8.05 -40.23 29.34
CA ALA A 38 9.17 -40.81 28.59
C ALA A 38 10.15 -39.81 27.95
N VAL A 39 11.28 -39.63 28.63
CA VAL A 39 12.61 -39.42 28.02
C VAL A 39 13.08 -40.68 27.25
N SER A 40 12.14 -41.53 26.80
CA SER A 40 12.37 -42.87 26.27
C SER A 40 11.78 -43.10 24.87
N ASP A 41 11.30 -42.05 24.20
CA ASP A 41 11.13 -42.10 22.74
C ASP A 41 12.08 -41.07 22.13
N ALA A 42 13.37 -41.29 22.36
CA ALA A 42 14.42 -40.59 21.64
C ALA A 42 14.32 -41.02 20.19
N ARG A 43 13.49 -40.29 19.43
CA ARG A 43 13.31 -40.42 17.99
C ARG A 43 14.67 -40.69 17.37
N THR A 44 14.81 -41.84 16.72
CA THR A 44 16.14 -42.30 16.33
C THR A 44 16.74 -41.33 15.31
N PRO A 45 18.06 -41.11 15.29
CA PRO A 45 18.69 -40.19 14.33
C PRO A 45 18.28 -40.48 12.87
N ALA A 46 18.05 -41.75 12.53
CA ALA A 46 17.57 -42.19 11.23
C ALA A 46 16.14 -41.71 10.91
N GLU A 47 15.23 -41.73 11.90
CA GLU A 47 13.87 -41.24 11.74
C GLU A 47 13.82 -39.71 11.63
N ILE A 48 14.71 -39.00 12.35
CA ILE A 48 14.85 -37.54 12.23
C ILE A 48 15.37 -37.18 10.83
N GLU A 49 16.35 -37.92 10.30
CA GLU A 49 16.87 -37.67 8.96
C GLU A 49 15.83 -37.97 7.86
N ALA A 50 15.05 -39.05 8.04
CA ALA A 50 13.94 -39.38 7.15
C ALA A 50 12.84 -38.31 7.16
N ASP A 51 12.49 -37.77 8.33
CA ASP A 51 11.50 -36.70 8.48
C ASP A 51 12.01 -35.37 7.89
N ILE A 52 13.29 -35.03 8.10
CA ILE A 52 13.91 -33.84 7.50
C ILE A 52 13.92 -33.93 5.98
N LYS A 53 14.27 -35.09 5.39
CA LYS A 53 14.23 -35.30 3.94
C LYS A 53 12.81 -35.12 3.39
N ARG A 54 11.81 -35.70 4.07
CA ARG A 54 10.40 -35.58 3.69
C ARG A 54 9.88 -34.14 3.76
N ARG A 55 10.27 -33.37 4.78
CA ARG A 55 9.89 -31.94 4.88
C ARG A 55 10.60 -31.08 3.84
N ARG A 56 11.87 -31.35 3.54
CA ARG A 56 12.64 -30.62 2.51
C ARG A 56 12.07 -30.84 1.11
N SER A 57 11.62 -32.06 0.78
CA SER A 57 10.99 -32.32 -0.52
C SER A 57 9.64 -31.59 -0.66
N GLN A 58 8.83 -31.60 0.40
CA GLN A 58 7.52 -30.92 0.41
C GLN A 58 7.67 -29.39 0.30
N LEU A 59 8.70 -28.83 0.93
CA LEU A 59 8.97 -27.39 0.84
C LEU A 59 9.49 -26.98 -0.54
N ALA A 60 10.31 -27.81 -1.20
CA ALA A 60 10.80 -27.51 -2.55
C ALA A 60 9.66 -27.45 -3.58
N GLU A 61 8.67 -28.34 -3.45
CA GLU A 61 7.47 -28.35 -4.29
C GLU A 61 6.62 -27.08 -4.10
N THR A 62 6.40 -26.65 -2.86
CA THR A 62 5.67 -25.41 -2.56
C THR A 62 6.46 -24.14 -2.93
N LEU A 63 7.79 -24.17 -2.81
CA LEU A 63 8.65 -23.04 -3.18
C LEU A 63 8.75 -22.86 -4.70
N ASP A 64 8.69 -23.93 -5.48
CA ASP A 64 8.58 -23.85 -6.95
C ASP A 64 7.23 -23.25 -7.35
N GLU A 65 6.14 -23.68 -6.69
CA GLU A 65 4.79 -23.14 -6.92
C GLU A 65 4.68 -21.63 -6.62
N ILE A 66 5.31 -21.15 -5.54
CA ILE A 66 5.34 -19.71 -5.19
C ILE A 66 6.37 -18.94 -6.03
N GLY A 67 7.51 -19.56 -6.34
CA GLY A 67 8.62 -18.94 -7.08
C GLY A 67 8.27 -18.61 -8.52
N VAL A 68 7.51 -19.46 -9.20
CA VAL A 68 7.10 -19.25 -10.60
C VAL A 68 6.09 -18.11 -10.75
N ARG A 69 5.20 -17.93 -9.75
CA ARG A 69 4.10 -16.95 -9.84
C ARG A 69 4.46 -15.55 -9.36
N MET A 70 5.53 -15.38 -8.60
CA MET A 70 6.00 -14.08 -8.09
C MET A 70 7.16 -13.50 -8.94
N HIS A 71 7.12 -13.65 -10.27
CA HIS A 71 8.13 -13.02 -11.12
C HIS A 71 7.88 -11.50 -11.16
N PRO A 72 8.84 -10.64 -10.72
CA PRO A 72 8.62 -9.19 -10.60
C PRO A 72 8.16 -8.52 -11.89
N LYS A 73 8.63 -9.03 -13.04
CA LYS A 73 8.30 -8.52 -14.37
C LYS A 73 6.82 -8.68 -14.73
N THR A 74 6.15 -9.71 -14.20
CA THR A 74 4.73 -9.98 -14.48
C THR A 74 3.83 -9.12 -13.61
N ILE A 75 4.18 -8.93 -12.33
CA ILE A 75 3.43 -8.06 -11.41
C ILE A 75 3.41 -6.60 -11.92
N VAL A 76 4.56 -6.09 -12.35
CA VAL A 76 4.66 -4.73 -12.89
C VAL A 76 3.93 -4.63 -14.24
N GLY A 77 4.02 -5.66 -15.08
CA GLY A 77 3.30 -5.75 -16.35
C GLY A 77 1.78 -5.70 -16.17
N ASP A 78 1.24 -6.50 -15.25
CA ASP A 78 -0.19 -6.58 -14.96
C ASP A 78 -0.71 -5.28 -14.34
N ALA A 79 0.05 -4.66 -13.44
CA ALA A 79 -0.30 -3.35 -12.87
C ALA A 79 -0.36 -2.26 -13.95
N LYS A 80 0.61 -2.24 -14.88
CA LYS A 80 0.65 -1.29 -16.00
C LYS A 80 -0.50 -1.55 -16.98
N ALA A 81 -0.80 -2.81 -17.30
CA ALA A 81 -1.90 -3.17 -18.19
C ALA A 81 -3.27 -2.81 -17.60
N ARG A 82 -3.48 -3.00 -16.29
CA ARG A 82 -4.68 -2.59 -15.57
C ARG A 82 -4.88 -1.07 -15.60
N PHE A 83 -3.79 -0.32 -15.45
CA PHE A 83 -3.81 1.14 -15.53
C PHE A 83 -4.14 1.63 -16.93
N VAL A 84 -3.52 1.05 -17.97
CA VAL A 84 -3.78 1.39 -19.37
C VAL A 84 -5.19 0.96 -19.81
N GLY A 85 -5.70 -0.19 -19.34
CA GLY A 85 -7.06 -0.66 -19.68
C GLY A 85 -8.18 0.10 -18.98
N GLY A 86 -7.91 0.77 -17.85
CA GLY A 86 -8.89 1.63 -17.15
C GLY A 86 -9.10 3.00 -17.81
N VAL A 87 -8.32 3.32 -18.83
CA VAL A 87 -8.29 4.63 -19.46
C VAL A 87 -9.41 4.81 -20.49
N ASP A 88 -9.98 3.74 -21.04
CA ASP A 88 -10.92 3.82 -22.17
C ASP A 88 -12.25 4.54 -21.90
N GLN A 89 -12.70 4.66 -20.64
CA GLN A 89 -13.94 5.38 -20.29
C GLN A 89 -13.68 6.79 -19.73
N SER A 90 -12.49 7.05 -19.23
CA SER A 90 -12.12 8.33 -18.60
C SER A 90 -11.56 9.33 -19.61
N LEU A 91 -11.00 8.87 -20.73
CA LEU A 91 -10.45 9.74 -21.78
C LEU A 91 -11.48 10.68 -22.39
N GLY A 92 -12.68 10.20 -22.74
CA GLY A 92 -13.67 11.06 -23.39
C GLY A 92 -14.11 12.24 -22.51
N ARG A 93 -14.37 11.99 -21.22
CA ARG A 93 -14.74 13.05 -20.28
C ARG A 93 -13.55 13.91 -19.87
N ALA A 94 -12.38 13.31 -19.65
CA ALA A 94 -11.15 14.05 -19.31
C ALA A 94 -10.70 14.96 -20.47
N TYR A 95 -10.84 14.50 -21.71
CA TYR A 95 -10.51 15.27 -22.90
C TYR A 95 -11.46 16.45 -23.08
N VAL A 96 -12.77 16.25 -22.93
CA VAL A 96 -13.75 17.34 -23.00
C VAL A 96 -13.58 18.31 -21.84
N SER A 97 -13.33 17.85 -20.62
CA SER A 97 -13.07 18.75 -19.48
C SER A 97 -11.78 19.54 -19.64
N ALA A 98 -10.72 18.92 -20.18
CA ALA A 98 -9.48 19.61 -20.49
C ALA A 98 -9.68 20.67 -21.57
N ASN A 99 -10.36 20.34 -22.68
CA ASN A 99 -10.65 21.30 -23.74
C ASN A 99 -11.56 22.44 -23.27
N ARG A 100 -12.52 22.17 -22.37
CA ARG A 100 -13.34 23.22 -21.74
C ARG A 100 -12.48 24.15 -20.88
N ALA A 101 -11.62 23.59 -20.02
CA ALA A 101 -10.74 24.39 -19.18
C ALA A 101 -9.78 25.26 -20.01
N VAL A 102 -9.18 24.69 -21.06
CA VAL A 102 -8.32 25.43 -22.00
C VAL A 102 -9.10 26.53 -22.71
N SER A 103 -10.34 26.25 -23.12
CA SER A 103 -11.20 27.24 -23.80
C SER A 103 -11.58 28.40 -22.87
N GLU A 104 -11.88 28.11 -21.60
CA GLU A 104 -12.22 29.11 -20.58
C GLU A 104 -11.02 30.02 -20.28
N VAL A 105 -9.81 29.45 -20.17
CA VAL A 105 -8.58 30.24 -20.02
C VAL A 105 -8.35 31.09 -21.27
N LYS A 106 -8.45 30.50 -22.47
CA LYS A 106 -8.26 31.23 -23.74
C LYS A 106 -9.23 32.41 -23.86
N ALA A 107 -10.48 32.26 -23.43
CA ALA A 107 -11.50 33.31 -23.45
C ALA A 107 -11.08 34.58 -22.69
N GLN A 108 -10.22 34.46 -21.68
CA GLN A 108 -9.70 35.62 -20.92
C GLN A 108 -8.66 36.43 -21.72
N PHE A 109 -8.05 35.81 -22.73
CA PHE A 109 -6.97 36.38 -23.54
C PHE A 109 -7.39 36.73 -24.96
N VAL A 110 -8.63 36.47 -25.37
CA VAL A 110 -9.16 36.86 -26.70
C VAL A 110 -10.28 37.89 -26.57
N ASP A 111 -10.43 38.76 -27.56
CA ASP A 111 -11.50 39.75 -27.64
C ASP A 111 -12.78 39.20 -28.30
N GLY A 112 -13.75 40.09 -28.56
CA GLY A 112 -15.06 39.72 -29.13
C GLY A 112 -14.99 39.20 -30.57
N ASP A 113 -13.95 39.57 -31.32
CA ASP A 113 -13.68 39.10 -32.67
C ASP A 113 -12.76 37.87 -32.69
N GLY A 114 -12.31 37.42 -31.51
CA GLY A 114 -11.44 36.26 -31.31
C GLY A 114 -9.94 36.57 -31.47
N ALA A 115 -9.55 37.84 -31.60
CA ALA A 115 -8.16 38.24 -31.69
C ALA A 115 -7.48 38.23 -30.31
N PRO A 116 -6.18 37.91 -30.21
CA PRO A 116 -5.45 37.95 -28.95
C PRO A 116 -5.41 39.37 -28.35
N ARG A 117 -5.84 39.50 -27.10
CA ARG A 117 -5.70 40.72 -26.30
C ARG A 117 -4.24 40.92 -25.91
N LEU A 118 -3.48 41.60 -26.77
CA LEU A 118 -2.03 41.83 -26.57
C LEU A 118 -1.73 42.47 -25.21
N GLU A 119 -2.61 43.36 -24.73
CA GLU A 119 -2.56 43.95 -23.39
C GLU A 119 -2.46 42.92 -22.26
N ARG A 120 -3.09 41.75 -22.43
CA ARG A 120 -3.12 40.66 -21.42
C ARG A 120 -2.11 39.57 -21.72
N VAL A 121 -1.89 39.25 -23.00
CA VAL A 121 -0.99 38.16 -23.43
C VAL A 121 0.48 38.55 -23.22
N VAL A 122 0.87 39.78 -23.55
CA VAL A 122 2.27 40.20 -23.49
C VAL A 122 2.84 40.11 -22.07
N PRO A 123 2.20 40.65 -21.01
CA PRO A 123 2.72 40.54 -19.65
C PRO A 123 2.84 39.09 -19.16
N VAL A 124 1.84 38.25 -19.45
CA VAL A 124 1.84 36.83 -19.04
C VAL A 124 2.95 36.06 -19.78
N ALA A 125 3.10 36.29 -21.09
CA ALA A 125 4.15 35.65 -21.89
C ALA A 125 5.54 36.01 -21.36
N LEU A 126 5.80 37.28 -21.03
CA LEU A 126 7.07 37.71 -20.43
C LEU A 126 7.35 37.03 -19.09
N LEU A 127 6.33 36.89 -18.24
CA LEU A 127 6.45 36.22 -16.95
C LEU A 127 6.83 34.74 -17.14
N VAL A 128 6.13 34.04 -18.03
CA VAL A 128 6.41 32.63 -18.36
C VAL A 128 7.84 32.46 -18.89
N VAL A 129 8.25 33.31 -19.82
CA VAL A 129 9.63 33.28 -20.37
C VAL A 129 10.66 33.53 -19.26
N GLY A 130 10.41 34.49 -18.36
CA GLY A 130 11.29 34.76 -17.22
C GLY A 130 11.44 33.56 -16.28
N VAL A 131 10.32 32.90 -15.93
CA VAL A 131 10.33 31.70 -15.07
C VAL A 131 11.07 30.55 -15.74
N VAL A 132 10.78 30.28 -17.03
CA VAL A 132 11.45 29.22 -17.78
C VAL A 132 12.95 29.50 -17.90
N GLY A 133 13.33 30.74 -18.22
CA GLY A 133 14.72 31.17 -18.25
C GLY A 133 15.41 30.96 -16.91
N LEU A 134 14.76 31.33 -15.80
CA LEU A 134 15.30 31.12 -14.46
C LEU A 134 15.48 29.64 -14.12
N LEU A 135 14.51 28.79 -14.46
CA LEU A 135 14.60 27.34 -14.25
C LEU A 135 15.69 26.70 -15.13
N ALA A 136 15.81 27.12 -16.39
CA ALA A 136 16.84 26.63 -17.31
C ALA A 136 18.25 27.04 -16.84
N LEU A 137 18.43 28.30 -16.43
CA LEU A 137 19.70 28.80 -15.90
C LEU A 137 20.05 28.15 -14.55
N GLY A 138 19.06 28.00 -13.65
CA GLY A 138 19.25 27.36 -12.34
C GLY A 138 19.57 25.87 -12.44
N SER A 139 18.93 25.15 -13.36
CA SER A 139 19.23 23.73 -13.61
C SER A 139 20.59 23.52 -14.25
N ARG A 140 21.05 24.45 -15.12
CA ARG A 140 22.41 24.44 -15.66
C ARG A 140 23.45 24.66 -14.56
N ARG A 141 23.21 25.56 -13.61
CA ARG A 141 24.13 25.85 -12.50
C ARG A 141 24.29 24.69 -11.51
N ARG A 142 23.29 23.81 -11.37
CA ARG A 142 23.38 22.63 -10.48
C ARG A 142 24.11 21.44 -11.10
N ARG A 143 24.40 21.48 -12.41
CA ARG A 143 25.05 20.38 -13.14
C ARG A 143 26.52 20.63 -13.46
N GLY A 144 27.04 21.83 -13.20
CA GLY A 144 28.48 22.14 -13.21
C GLY A 144 28.97 22.28 -11.79
#